data_AF-A0A417WIW2-F1
#
_entry.id   AF-A0A417WIW2-F1
#
_cell.length_a   1.000
_cell.length_b   1.000
_cell.length_c   1.000
_cell.angle_alpha   90.00
_cell.angle_beta   90.00
_cell.angle_gamma   90.00
#
_symmetry.space_group_name_H-M   'P 1'
#
loop_
_entity.id
_entity.type
_entity.pdbx_description
1 polymer ?
#
loop_
_entity_poly.entity_id
_entity_poly.type
_entity_poly.pdbx_seq_one_letter_code
_entity_poly.pdbx_strand_id
1 'polypeptide(L)'
;MAILIRPGKRFRKARAGNGAEILKKLEDYLKTASSEPVELLCGFWKDQSNAITYQELRQAVLDGELDEKTADEWMQDYSLLVQGKLNGMWQNAIIAGSTSQPIIQALADMDYIFSTKQVLGWIQERGAELVTQCTDTQKEAIKVFLERTVRERHSVDELAKMIRPCIGLTKPQAQANLKYYENMVKTLREQHPRMKAESIQKKARTAAMKYAERQHRQRADNIAQTEMAYAYNKGADESVRQAQEQKLIGEVIKRWSTSGDDMVCSLCSSLEGVEIGMDEEFSFKGIGTKVTTDLTPPAHPRCACAIEYIEVTPDKNKK
;
A
#
# COMPACT_ATOMS: atom_id res chain seq x y z
N MET A 1 -23.46 36.73 -19.15
CA MET A 1 -23.62 36.10 -17.81
C MET A 1 -23.11 34.67 -17.90
N ALA A 2 -21.99 34.36 -17.26
CA ALA A 2 -21.46 32.99 -17.24
C ALA A 2 -22.24 32.20 -16.19
N ILE A 3 -22.93 31.14 -16.61
CA ILE A 3 -23.62 30.21 -15.73
C ILE A 3 -22.54 29.42 -14.98
N LEU A 4 -22.28 29.81 -13.74
CA LEU A 4 -21.49 29.04 -12.79
C LEU A 4 -22.25 27.75 -12.46
N ILE A 5 -21.95 26.67 -13.17
CA ILE A 5 -22.37 25.32 -12.79
C ILE A 5 -21.61 25.00 -11.50
N ARG A 6 -22.27 25.22 -10.35
CA ARG A 6 -21.77 24.76 -9.06
C ARG A 6 -21.64 23.23 -9.13
N PRO A 7 -20.49 22.64 -8.77
CA PRO A 7 -20.41 21.19 -8.64
C PRO A 7 -21.51 20.74 -7.69
N GLY A 8 -22.36 19.81 -8.14
CA GLY A 8 -23.47 19.32 -7.35
C GLY A 8 -22.97 18.86 -5.97
N LYS A 9 -23.67 19.27 -4.90
CA LYS A 9 -23.42 18.71 -3.56
C LYS A 9 -23.48 17.19 -3.69
N ARG A 10 -22.34 16.51 -3.49
CA ARG A 10 -22.34 15.06 -3.30
C ARG A 10 -23.18 14.81 -2.05
N PHE A 11 -24.41 14.35 -2.23
CA PHE A 11 -25.25 13.90 -1.13
C PHE A 11 -24.54 12.71 -0.48
N ARG A 12 -24.11 12.85 0.77
CA ARG A 12 -23.65 11.71 1.56
C ARG A 12 -24.84 10.76 1.71
N LYS A 13 -24.75 9.56 1.15
CA LYS A 13 -25.72 8.50 1.46
C LYS A 13 -25.67 8.29 2.98
N ALA A 14 -26.83 8.26 3.63
CA ALA A 14 -26.89 7.90 5.04
C ALA A 14 -26.37 6.46 5.20
N ARG A 15 -25.45 6.24 6.13
CA ARG A 15 -24.88 4.91 6.39
C ARG A 15 -25.98 4.00 6.96
N ALA A 16 -26.08 2.78 6.45
CA ALA A 16 -26.98 1.76 6.96
C ALA A 16 -26.24 0.82 7.94
N GLY A 17 -26.95 0.28 8.93
CA GLY A 17 -26.43 -0.75 9.83
C GLY A 17 -25.26 -0.32 10.72
N ASN A 18 -24.36 -1.27 10.99
CA ASN A 18 -23.22 -1.16 11.90
C ASN A 18 -21.94 -0.66 11.20
N GLY A 19 -22.01 -0.25 9.92
CA GLY A 19 -20.83 0.15 9.15
C GLY A 19 -19.98 1.24 9.81
N ALA A 20 -20.61 2.20 10.51
CA ALA A 20 -19.89 3.26 11.22
C ALA A 20 -19.02 2.72 12.38
N GLU A 21 -19.49 1.72 13.11
CA GLU A 21 -18.75 1.08 14.20
C GLU A 21 -17.57 0.28 13.67
N ILE A 22 -17.81 -0.54 12.64
CA ILE A 22 -16.79 -1.40 12.00
C ILE A 22 -15.65 -0.55 11.44
N LEU A 23 -15.99 0.53 10.73
CA LEU A 23 -14.99 1.45 10.18
C LEU A 23 -14.19 2.15 11.28
N LYS A 24 -14.83 2.52 12.38
CA LYS A 24 -14.13 3.14 13.51
C LYS A 24 -13.11 2.17 14.11
N LYS A 25 -13.46 0.89 14.29
CA LYS A 25 -12.53 -0.15 14.76
C LYS A 25 -11.33 -0.32 13.82
N LEU A 26 -11.57 -0.35 12.51
CA LEU A 26 -10.49 -0.40 11.50
C LEU A 26 -9.61 0.86 11.56
N GLU A 27 -10.21 2.04 11.63
CA GLU A 27 -9.47 3.32 11.68
C GLU A 27 -8.58 3.41 12.93
N ASP A 28 -9.13 3.07 14.10
CA ASP A 28 -8.40 3.08 15.37
C ASP A 28 -7.26 2.04 15.36
N TYR A 29 -7.50 0.86 14.77
CA TYR A 29 -6.44 -0.12 14.54
C TYR A 29 -5.34 0.43 13.63
N LEU A 30 -5.68 0.96 12.45
CA LEU A 30 -4.68 1.46 11.50
C LEU A 30 -3.85 2.61 12.06
N LYS A 31 -4.45 3.54 12.83
CA LYS A 31 -3.72 4.64 13.50
C LYS A 31 -2.61 4.16 14.42
N THR A 32 -2.78 2.99 15.03
CA THR A 32 -1.83 2.45 16.00
C THR A 32 -0.86 1.45 15.38
N ALA A 33 -1.32 0.66 14.41
CA ALA A 33 -0.55 -0.42 13.82
C ALA A 33 0.33 0.01 12.63
N SER A 34 0.09 1.18 12.02
CA SER A 34 0.78 1.55 10.77
C SER A 34 2.16 2.19 10.96
N SER A 35 2.51 2.69 12.15
CA SER A 35 3.78 3.41 12.37
C SER A 35 5.01 2.51 12.25
N GLU A 36 4.99 1.35 12.92
CA GLU A 36 6.12 0.41 12.93
C GLU A 36 6.47 -0.13 11.53
N PRO A 37 5.51 -0.60 10.70
CA PRO A 37 5.82 -0.99 9.32
C PRO A 37 6.41 0.16 8.49
N VAL A 38 6.00 1.41 8.71
CA VAL A 38 6.53 2.57 7.99
C VAL A 38 8.00 2.80 8.31
N GLU A 39 8.35 2.75 9.60
CA GLU A 39 9.74 2.90 10.06
C GLU A 39 10.62 1.78 9.53
N LEU A 40 10.12 0.53 9.57
CA LEU A 40 10.82 -0.64 9.04
C LEU A 40 11.10 -0.51 7.54
N LEU A 41 10.10 -0.15 6.73
CA LEU A 41 10.27 0.00 5.28
C LEU A 41 11.25 1.13 4.93
N CYS A 42 11.16 2.27 5.62
CA CYS A 42 12.08 3.39 5.41
C CYS A 42 13.52 3.02 5.79
N GLY A 43 13.70 2.30 6.91
CA GLY A 43 15.01 1.79 7.33
C GLY A 43 15.56 0.78 6.33
N PHE A 44 14.72 -0.16 5.89
CA PHE A 44 15.07 -1.18 4.91
C PHE A 44 15.61 -0.60 3.60
N TRP A 45 14.90 0.36 2.98
CA TRP A 45 15.40 0.98 1.73
C TRP A 45 16.67 1.78 1.94
N LYS A 46 16.84 2.39 3.12
CA LYS A 46 18.08 3.09 3.47
C LYS A 46 19.24 2.10 3.57
N ASP A 47 19.01 0.92 4.15
CA ASP A 47 20.03 -0.12 4.28
C ASP A 47 20.40 -0.71 2.92
N GLN A 48 19.43 -1.02 2.06
CA GLN A 48 19.68 -1.42 0.67
C GLN A 48 20.45 -0.35 -0.10
N SER A 49 20.07 0.92 0.06
CA SER A 49 20.78 2.05 -0.55
C SER A 49 22.22 2.19 -0.06
N ASN A 50 22.54 1.75 1.16
CA ASN A 50 23.89 1.81 1.72
C ASN A 50 24.73 0.60 1.32
N ALA A 51 24.09 -0.57 1.14
CA ALA A 51 24.73 -1.82 0.75
C ALA A 51 25.33 -1.75 -0.67
N ILE A 52 24.58 -1.22 -1.63
CA ILE A 52 25.08 -1.09 -3.01
C ILE A 52 26.18 -0.03 -3.12
N THR A 53 27.32 -0.41 -3.67
CA THR A 53 28.50 0.43 -3.78
C THR A 53 28.36 1.48 -4.88
N TYR A 54 29.21 2.51 -4.82
CA TYR A 54 29.28 3.51 -5.90
C TYR A 54 29.76 2.88 -7.23
N GLN A 55 30.64 1.89 -7.16
CA GLN A 55 31.18 1.22 -8.34
C GLN A 55 30.09 0.41 -9.06
N GLU A 56 29.28 -0.35 -8.34
CA GLU A 56 28.14 -1.09 -8.89
C GLU A 56 27.12 -0.15 -9.55
N LEU A 57 26.76 0.94 -8.87
CA LEU A 57 25.86 1.95 -9.45
C LEU A 57 26.43 2.61 -10.71
N ARG A 58 27.74 2.87 -10.73
CA ARG A 58 28.40 3.44 -11.91
C ARG A 58 28.43 2.44 -13.06
N GLN A 59 28.66 1.16 -12.77
CA GLN A 59 28.67 0.09 -13.75
C GLN A 59 27.28 -0.11 -14.35
N ALA A 60 26.23 -0.15 -13.52
CA ALA A 60 24.84 -0.22 -13.98
C ALA A 60 24.47 0.93 -14.93
N VAL A 61 24.98 2.14 -14.67
CA VAL A 61 24.78 3.29 -15.56
C VAL A 61 25.52 3.12 -16.89
N LEU A 62 26.72 2.54 -16.89
CA LEU A 62 27.48 2.28 -18.12
C LEU A 62 26.81 1.20 -18.97
N ASP A 63 26.33 0.14 -18.33
CA ASP A 63 25.70 -1.00 -19.00
C ASP A 63 24.26 -0.68 -19.42
N GLY A 64 23.64 0.32 -18.79
CA GLY A 64 22.25 0.71 -19.05
C GLY A 64 21.23 -0.22 -18.39
N GLU A 65 21.69 -1.16 -17.58
CA GLU A 65 20.88 -2.14 -16.86
C GLU A 65 21.45 -2.40 -15.45
N LEU A 66 20.59 -2.87 -14.53
CA LEU A 66 21.02 -3.40 -13.25
C LEU A 66 21.47 -4.85 -13.45
N ASP A 67 22.58 -5.24 -12.82
CA ASP A 67 22.99 -6.63 -12.84
C ASP A 67 21.96 -7.54 -12.16
N GLU A 68 21.82 -8.75 -12.67
CA GLU A 68 20.83 -9.73 -12.17
C GLU A 68 21.09 -10.10 -10.71
N LYS A 69 22.36 -10.16 -10.30
CA LYS A 69 22.76 -10.49 -8.94
C LYS A 69 22.20 -9.48 -7.91
N THR A 70 22.27 -8.19 -8.21
CA THR A 70 21.71 -7.12 -7.37
C THR A 70 20.19 -7.25 -7.27
N ALA A 71 19.52 -7.60 -8.37
CA ALA A 71 18.08 -7.83 -8.36
C ALA A 71 17.69 -9.04 -7.50
N ASP A 72 18.47 -10.12 -7.55
CA ASP A 72 18.27 -11.32 -6.73
C ASP A 72 18.53 -11.06 -5.25
N GLU A 73 19.60 -10.32 -4.92
CA GLU A 73 19.90 -9.87 -3.56
C GLU A 73 18.75 -9.03 -2.99
N TRP A 74 18.19 -8.10 -3.77
CA TRP A 74 17.03 -7.33 -3.33
C TRP A 74 15.78 -8.17 -3.11
N MET A 75 15.50 -9.14 -3.99
CA MET A 75 14.39 -10.06 -3.81
C MET A 75 14.56 -10.89 -2.52
N GLN A 76 15.77 -11.35 -2.24
CA GLN A 76 16.10 -12.07 -1.01
C GLN A 76 15.92 -11.18 0.23
N ASP A 77 16.42 -9.94 0.19
CA ASP A 77 16.25 -8.97 1.28
C ASP A 77 14.77 -8.72 1.60
N TYR A 78 13.94 -8.51 0.57
CA TYR A 78 12.50 -8.36 0.75
C TYR A 78 11.85 -9.61 1.36
N SER A 79 12.28 -10.81 0.92
CA SER A 79 11.79 -12.06 1.50
C SER A 79 12.11 -12.16 2.99
N LEU A 80 13.32 -11.76 3.40
CA LEU A 80 13.72 -11.74 4.81
C LEU A 80 12.93 -10.69 5.62
N LEU A 81 12.69 -9.50 5.06
CA LEU A 81 11.86 -8.48 5.69
C LEU A 81 10.43 -8.99 5.95
N VAL A 82 9.82 -9.61 4.94
CA VAL A 82 8.46 -10.13 5.04
C VAL A 82 8.38 -11.25 6.07
N GLN A 83 9.23 -12.27 5.96
CA GLN A 83 9.20 -13.43 6.85
C GLN A 83 9.57 -13.06 8.29
N GLY A 84 10.56 -12.20 8.48
CA GLY A 84 11.10 -11.88 9.79
C GLY A 84 10.37 -10.76 10.52
N LYS A 85 9.63 -9.88 9.82
CA LYS A 85 9.00 -8.70 10.41
C LYS A 85 7.52 -8.56 10.03
N LEU A 86 7.19 -8.47 8.74
CA LEU A 86 5.82 -8.10 8.32
C LEU A 86 4.79 -9.20 8.57
N ASN A 87 5.16 -10.47 8.47
CA ASN A 87 4.24 -11.59 8.70
C ASN A 87 3.58 -11.55 10.09
N GLY A 88 4.34 -11.26 11.14
CA GLY A 88 3.79 -11.15 12.50
C GLY A 88 2.79 -9.99 12.63
N MET A 89 3.06 -8.88 11.94
CA MET A 89 2.16 -7.72 11.92
C MET A 89 0.84 -8.05 11.20
N TRP A 90 0.90 -8.79 10.10
CA TRP A 90 -0.30 -9.27 9.41
C TRP A 90 -1.10 -10.25 10.25
N GLN A 91 -0.45 -11.16 10.98
CA GLN A 91 -1.15 -12.03 11.94
C GLN A 91 -1.89 -11.22 12.99
N ASN A 92 -1.25 -10.20 13.56
CA ASN A 92 -1.89 -9.31 14.54
C ASN A 92 -3.10 -8.56 13.93
N ALA A 93 -2.97 -8.09 12.69
CA ALA A 93 -4.07 -7.45 11.97
C ALA A 93 -5.25 -8.40 11.73
N ILE A 94 -4.97 -9.63 11.31
CA ILE A 94 -5.98 -10.67 11.13
C ILE A 94 -6.70 -10.97 12.45
N ILE A 95 -5.98 -11.14 13.56
CA ILE A 95 -6.56 -11.40 14.88
C ILE A 95 -7.43 -10.21 15.33
N ALA A 96 -6.98 -8.97 15.10
CA ALA A 96 -7.77 -7.79 15.41
C ALA A 96 -9.05 -7.72 14.54
N GLY A 97 -8.93 -8.07 13.26
CA GLY A 97 -10.05 -8.13 12.33
C GLY A 97 -11.08 -9.20 12.67
N SER A 98 -10.64 -10.37 13.15
CA SER A 98 -11.55 -11.50 13.41
C SER A 98 -12.58 -11.23 14.51
N THR A 99 -12.30 -10.30 15.41
CA THR A 99 -13.20 -9.92 16.52
C THR A 99 -13.94 -8.59 16.28
N SER A 100 -13.72 -7.97 15.12
CA SER A 100 -14.20 -6.62 14.82
C SER A 100 -15.70 -6.53 14.54
N GLN A 101 -16.31 -7.64 14.13
CA GLN A 101 -17.66 -7.70 13.60
C GLN A 101 -18.71 -7.93 14.70
N PRO A 102 -19.81 -7.16 14.77
CA PRO A 102 -20.87 -7.37 15.75
C PRO A 102 -21.46 -8.78 15.74
N ILE A 103 -21.60 -9.39 14.56
CA ILE A 103 -22.10 -10.78 14.40
C ILE A 103 -21.19 -11.80 15.11
N ILE A 104 -19.87 -11.55 15.16
CA ILE A 104 -18.91 -12.40 15.88
C ILE A 104 -18.92 -12.08 17.37
N GLN A 105 -19.05 -10.82 17.75
CA GLN A 105 -19.12 -10.42 19.15
C GLN A 105 -20.34 -11.01 19.87
N ALA A 106 -21.44 -11.21 19.15
CA ALA A 106 -22.62 -11.91 19.65
C ALA A 106 -22.37 -13.41 19.98
N LEU A 107 -21.24 -13.97 19.54
CA LEU A 107 -20.83 -15.34 19.84
C LEU A 107 -19.91 -15.43 21.06
N ALA A 108 -19.67 -14.34 21.79
CA ALA A 108 -18.73 -14.34 22.92
C ALA A 108 -19.07 -15.36 24.04
N ASP A 109 -20.37 -15.67 24.20
CA ASP A 109 -20.85 -16.67 25.17
C ASP A 109 -20.94 -18.10 24.58
N MET A 110 -20.65 -18.24 23.29
CA MET A 110 -20.50 -19.53 22.62
C MET A 110 -19.01 -19.85 22.57
N ASP A 111 -18.61 -21.12 22.68
CA ASP A 111 -17.20 -21.56 22.65
C ASP A 111 -16.53 -21.37 21.25
N TYR A 112 -16.80 -20.26 20.57
CA TYR A 112 -16.22 -19.89 19.29
C TYR A 112 -14.73 -19.60 19.44
N ILE A 113 -13.92 -20.36 18.72
CA ILE A 113 -12.47 -20.17 18.65
C ILE A 113 -12.09 -19.90 17.19
N PHE A 114 -11.56 -18.69 16.95
CA PHE A 114 -10.98 -18.34 15.66
C PHE A 114 -9.68 -19.11 15.44
N SER A 115 -9.60 -19.85 14.34
CA SER A 115 -8.40 -20.57 13.92
C SER A 115 -7.59 -19.75 12.93
N THR A 116 -6.34 -19.47 13.28
CA THR A 116 -5.40 -18.82 12.35
C THR A 116 -4.88 -19.76 11.26
N LYS A 117 -5.16 -21.07 11.35
CA LYS A 117 -4.60 -22.07 10.41
C LYS A 117 -5.01 -21.79 8.96
N GLN A 118 -6.26 -21.37 8.74
CA GLN A 118 -6.80 -21.12 7.39
C GLN A 118 -6.22 -19.84 6.76
N VAL A 119 -5.77 -18.86 7.57
CA VAL A 119 -5.16 -17.62 7.06
C VAL A 119 -3.66 -17.71 6.83
N LEU A 120 -2.97 -18.76 7.32
CA LEU A 120 -1.53 -18.90 7.14
C LEU A 120 -1.13 -19.02 5.67
N GLY A 121 -1.92 -19.73 4.86
CA GLY A 121 -1.70 -19.82 3.41
C GLY A 121 -1.79 -18.45 2.74
N TRP A 122 -2.82 -17.67 3.08
CA TRP A 122 -2.99 -16.31 2.58
C TRP A 122 -1.80 -15.39 2.95
N ILE A 123 -1.27 -15.48 4.17
CA ILE A 123 -0.10 -14.71 4.59
C ILE A 123 1.13 -15.05 3.74
N GLN A 124 1.34 -16.34 3.44
CA GLN A 124 2.46 -16.79 2.62
C GLN A 124 2.35 -16.30 1.17
N GLU A 125 1.18 -16.48 0.56
CA GLU A 125 0.88 -16.01 -0.80
C GLU A 125 1.04 -14.49 -0.90
N ARG A 126 0.43 -13.75 0.03
CA ARG A 126 0.52 -12.28 0.06
C ARG A 126 1.95 -11.80 0.27
N GLY A 127 2.70 -12.48 1.13
CA GLY A 127 4.11 -12.22 1.34
C GLY A 127 4.93 -12.35 0.06
N ALA A 128 4.74 -13.44 -0.69
CA ALA A 128 5.41 -13.65 -1.98
C ALA A 128 5.04 -12.57 -3.00
N GLU A 129 3.75 -12.22 -3.12
CA GLU A 129 3.30 -11.14 -4.00
C GLU A 129 3.95 -9.81 -3.68
N LEU A 130 4.02 -9.44 -2.40
CA LEU A 130 4.61 -8.18 -1.97
C LEU A 130 6.11 -8.12 -2.28
N VAL A 131 6.84 -9.22 -2.09
CA VAL A 131 8.27 -9.35 -2.43
C VAL A 131 8.48 -9.08 -3.92
N THR A 132 7.73 -9.76 -4.79
CA THR A 132 7.83 -9.59 -6.24
C THR A 132 7.48 -8.15 -6.64
N GLN A 133 6.35 -7.62 -6.18
CA GLN A 133 5.91 -6.26 -6.52
C GLN A 133 6.90 -5.19 -6.07
N CYS A 134 7.45 -5.30 -4.86
CA CYS A 134 8.42 -4.33 -4.36
C CYS A 134 9.73 -4.36 -5.15
N THR A 135 10.21 -5.56 -5.47
CA THR A 135 11.43 -5.78 -6.27
C THR A 135 11.28 -5.20 -7.67
N ASP A 136 10.21 -5.54 -8.37
CA ASP A 136 9.96 -5.05 -9.74
C ASP A 136 9.80 -3.53 -9.77
N THR A 137 9.03 -2.98 -8.82
CA THR A 137 8.83 -1.53 -8.70
C THR A 137 10.16 -0.79 -8.51
N GLN A 138 11.08 -1.36 -7.73
CA GLN A 138 12.40 -0.79 -7.48
C GLN A 138 13.27 -0.84 -8.75
N LYS A 139 13.28 -1.96 -9.47
CA LYS A 139 13.98 -2.10 -10.77
C LYS A 139 13.48 -1.07 -11.79
N GLU A 140 12.17 -0.90 -11.90
CA GLU A 140 11.57 0.10 -12.78
C GLU A 140 11.95 1.54 -12.42
N ALA A 141 12.09 1.83 -11.11
CA ALA A 141 12.49 3.15 -10.64
C ALA A 141 13.94 3.48 -11.02
N ILE A 142 14.85 2.49 -10.93
CA ILE A 142 16.24 2.69 -11.33
C ILE A 142 16.36 2.88 -12.84
N LYS A 143 15.56 2.15 -13.63
CA LYS A 143 15.52 2.26 -15.10
C LYS A 143 15.31 3.70 -15.59
N VAL A 144 14.58 4.53 -14.83
CA VAL A 144 14.38 5.97 -15.12
C VAL A 144 15.70 6.73 -15.28
N PHE A 145 16.73 6.38 -14.51
CA PHE A 145 18.04 7.00 -14.57
C PHE A 145 18.91 6.37 -15.65
N LEU A 146 18.83 5.05 -15.79
CA LEU A 146 19.62 4.28 -16.78
C LEU A 146 19.25 4.67 -18.22
N GLU A 147 17.97 4.91 -18.52
CA GLU A 147 17.51 5.35 -19.85
C GLU A 147 18.02 6.75 -20.27
N ARG A 148 18.56 7.54 -19.33
CA ARG A 148 18.92 8.96 -19.55
C ARG A 148 20.37 9.15 -20.02
N THR A 149 21.22 8.13 -19.90
CA THR A 149 22.61 8.14 -20.37
C THR A 149 22.73 8.32 -21.88
N VAL A 150 21.74 7.86 -22.63
CA VAL A 150 21.74 7.87 -24.10
C VAL A 150 21.47 9.27 -24.70
N ARG A 151 21.00 10.26 -23.91
CA ARG A 151 20.53 11.57 -24.42
C ARG A 151 21.35 12.80 -23.99
N GLU A 152 22.63 12.64 -23.64
CA GLU A 152 23.62 13.72 -23.41
C GLU A 152 23.31 14.78 -22.31
N ARG A 153 22.56 14.45 -21.25
CA ARG A 153 22.22 15.45 -20.19
C ARG A 153 22.99 15.36 -18.87
N HIS A 154 23.47 14.18 -18.49
CA HIS A 154 24.08 13.93 -17.18
C HIS A 154 25.30 13.02 -17.34
N SER A 155 26.33 13.19 -16.52
CA SER A 155 27.47 12.27 -16.52
C SER A 155 27.13 10.95 -15.82
N VAL A 156 27.89 9.90 -16.12
CA VAL A 156 27.75 8.59 -15.46
C VAL A 156 27.84 8.73 -13.93
N ASP A 157 28.84 9.50 -13.46
CA ASP A 157 29.06 9.75 -12.03
C ASP A 157 27.93 10.56 -11.38
N GLU A 158 27.27 11.44 -12.14
CA GLU A 158 26.13 12.21 -11.67
C GLU A 158 24.89 11.33 -11.52
N LEU A 159 24.61 10.47 -12.51
CA LEU A 159 23.50 9.52 -12.46
C LEU A 159 23.68 8.50 -11.34
N ALA A 160 24.87 7.93 -11.16
CA ALA A 160 25.15 7.01 -10.05
C ALA A 160 24.84 7.64 -8.67
N LYS A 161 25.20 8.92 -8.48
CA LYS A 161 24.89 9.67 -7.26
C LYS A 161 23.40 9.97 -7.09
N MET A 162 22.63 10.01 -8.17
CA MET A 162 21.19 10.25 -8.16
C MET A 162 20.36 8.98 -8.00
N ILE A 163 20.87 7.83 -8.45
CA ILE A 163 20.24 6.52 -8.30
C ILE A 163 20.17 6.14 -6.83
N ARG A 164 21.31 6.24 -6.09
CA ARG A 164 21.41 5.75 -4.70
C ARG A 164 20.25 6.22 -3.81
N PRO A 165 19.94 7.52 -3.68
CA PRO A 165 18.85 8.00 -2.82
C PRO A 165 17.45 7.58 -3.28
N CYS A 166 17.32 7.10 -4.53
CA CYS A 166 16.06 6.70 -5.14
C CYS A 166 15.79 5.19 -5.05
N ILE A 167 16.71 4.39 -4.51
CA ILE A 167 16.48 2.98 -4.18
C ILE A 167 15.35 2.91 -3.16
N GLY A 168 14.29 2.17 -3.47
CA GLY A 168 13.03 2.16 -2.70
C GLY A 168 11.95 3.11 -3.22
N LEU A 169 12.19 3.91 -4.26
CA LEU A 169 11.13 4.69 -4.92
C LEU A 169 10.37 3.87 -5.95
N THR A 170 9.17 4.34 -6.30
CA THR A 170 8.45 3.88 -7.50
C THR A 170 8.93 4.62 -8.75
N LYS A 171 8.66 4.09 -9.94
CA LYS A 171 8.99 4.76 -11.21
C LYS A 171 8.46 6.20 -11.30
N PRO A 172 7.18 6.50 -11.00
CA PRO A 172 6.69 7.89 -10.98
C PRO A 172 7.43 8.77 -9.96
N GLN A 173 7.77 8.22 -8.79
CA GLN A 173 8.51 8.95 -7.76
C GLN A 173 9.94 9.27 -8.21
N ALA A 174 10.65 8.31 -8.80
CA ALA A 174 11.98 8.51 -9.38
C ALA A 174 11.96 9.56 -10.51
N GLN A 175 10.97 9.51 -11.40
CA GLN A 175 10.79 10.52 -12.46
C GLN A 175 10.55 11.91 -11.89
N ALA A 176 9.68 12.02 -10.87
CA ALA A 176 9.42 13.29 -10.20
C ALA A 176 10.67 13.82 -9.48
N ASN A 177 11.45 12.95 -8.84
CA ASN A 177 12.68 13.31 -8.14
C ASN A 177 13.73 13.87 -9.10
N LEU A 178 13.90 13.20 -10.22
CA LEU A 178 14.81 13.59 -11.29
C LEU A 178 14.40 14.91 -11.95
N LYS A 179 13.10 15.11 -12.21
CA LYS A 179 12.58 16.41 -12.69
C LYS A 179 12.81 17.52 -11.66
N TYR A 180 12.62 17.23 -10.39
CA TYR A 180 12.88 18.17 -9.30
C TYR A 180 14.36 18.58 -9.25
N TYR A 181 15.28 17.62 -9.41
CA TYR A 181 16.71 17.89 -9.54
C TYR A 181 17.02 18.82 -10.72
N GLU A 182 16.55 18.48 -11.93
CA GLU A 182 16.81 19.26 -13.15
C GLU A 182 16.29 20.70 -13.03
N ASN A 183 15.10 20.87 -12.47
CA ASN A 183 14.53 22.19 -12.20
C ASN A 183 15.38 22.97 -11.19
N MET A 184 15.85 22.32 -10.11
CA MET A 184 16.69 22.97 -9.11
C MET A 184 18.03 23.42 -9.71
N VAL A 185 18.65 22.60 -10.56
CA VAL A 185 19.86 22.99 -11.28
C VAL A 185 19.61 24.21 -12.16
N LYS A 186 18.50 24.22 -12.93
CA LYS A 186 18.11 25.35 -13.79
C LYS A 186 17.92 26.63 -12.96
N THR A 187 17.08 26.58 -11.93
CA THR A 187 16.79 27.73 -11.07
C THR A 187 18.04 28.28 -10.38
N LEU A 188 18.91 27.42 -9.85
CA LEU A 188 20.15 27.86 -9.20
C LEU A 188 21.15 28.48 -10.19
N ARG A 189 21.21 28.01 -11.44
CA ARG A 189 22.02 28.63 -12.49
C ARG A 189 21.52 30.03 -12.84
N GLU A 190 20.21 30.19 -12.96
CA GLU A 190 19.57 31.48 -13.27
C GLU A 190 19.75 32.48 -12.11
N GLN A 191 19.53 32.06 -10.87
CA GLN A 191 19.61 32.93 -9.68
C GLN A 191 21.05 33.23 -9.24
N HIS A 192 22.00 32.33 -9.53
CA HIS A 192 23.40 32.49 -9.13
C HIS A 192 24.38 32.21 -10.28
N PRO A 193 24.45 33.08 -11.32
CA PRO A 193 25.26 32.84 -12.52
C PRO A 193 26.77 32.67 -12.26
N ARG A 194 27.28 33.22 -11.14
CA ARG A 194 28.70 33.11 -10.75
C ARG A 194 29.02 31.85 -9.95
N MET A 195 28.02 31.04 -9.58
CA MET A 195 28.22 29.82 -8.81
C MET A 195 28.76 28.71 -9.70
N LYS A 196 29.82 28.01 -9.24
CA LYS A 196 30.39 26.87 -9.96
C LYS A 196 29.32 25.79 -10.21
N ALA A 197 29.31 25.22 -11.42
CA ALA A 197 28.36 24.18 -11.81
C ALA A 197 28.32 23.00 -10.82
N GLU A 198 29.48 22.57 -10.32
CA GLU A 198 29.59 21.51 -9.32
C GLU A 198 28.88 21.85 -8.01
N SER A 199 28.96 23.10 -7.55
CA SER A 199 28.29 23.56 -6.33
C SER A 199 26.77 23.58 -6.51
N ILE A 200 26.31 24.00 -7.69
CA ILE A 200 24.89 23.96 -8.06
C ILE A 200 24.38 22.52 -8.05
N GLN A 201 25.08 21.60 -8.73
CA GLN A 201 24.71 20.18 -8.76
C GLN A 201 24.73 19.58 -7.35
N LYS A 202 25.72 19.90 -6.50
CA LYS A 202 25.76 19.44 -5.11
C LYS A 202 24.53 19.89 -4.32
N LYS A 203 24.16 21.17 -4.42
CA LYS A 203 22.96 21.71 -3.75
C LYS A 203 21.67 21.07 -4.27
N ALA A 204 21.55 20.92 -5.59
CA ALA A 204 20.40 20.27 -6.21
C ALA A 204 20.30 18.79 -5.79
N ARG A 205 21.40 18.05 -5.71
CA ARG A 205 21.43 16.66 -5.22
C ARG A 205 21.00 16.59 -3.76
N THR A 206 21.52 17.44 -2.88
CA THR A 206 21.08 17.47 -1.47
C THR A 206 19.59 17.75 -1.34
N ALA A 207 19.04 18.64 -2.16
CA ALA A 207 17.60 18.90 -2.18
C ALA A 207 16.80 17.70 -2.70
N ALA A 208 17.28 17.03 -3.75
CA ALA A 208 16.67 15.84 -4.33
C ALA A 208 16.70 14.63 -3.36
N MET A 209 17.78 14.46 -2.59
CA MET A 209 17.88 13.47 -1.52
C MET A 209 16.79 13.67 -0.45
N LYS A 210 16.62 14.91 0.04
CA LYS A 210 15.55 15.23 0.99
C LYS A 210 14.15 15.02 0.41
N TYR A 211 14.00 15.19 -0.90
CA TYR A 211 12.74 14.91 -1.57
C TYR A 211 12.48 13.40 -1.67
N ALA A 212 13.51 12.61 -1.99
CA ALA A 212 13.44 11.15 -2.01
C ALA A 212 13.05 10.60 -0.63
N GLU A 213 13.64 11.10 0.47
CA GLU A 213 13.24 10.72 1.83
C GLU A 213 11.75 10.96 2.12
N ARG A 214 11.16 12.05 1.60
CA ARG A 214 9.72 12.30 1.72
C ARG A 214 8.89 11.30 0.89
N GLN A 215 9.37 10.96 -0.31
CA GLN A 215 8.71 9.99 -1.18
C GLN A 215 8.79 8.57 -0.62
N HIS A 216 9.89 8.20 0.04
CA HIS A 216 10.03 6.94 0.79
C HIS A 216 9.01 6.85 1.89
N ARG A 217 8.90 7.88 2.76
CA ARG A 217 7.87 7.90 3.81
C ARG A 217 6.46 7.75 3.24
N GLN A 218 6.17 8.44 2.14
CA GLN A 218 4.87 8.33 1.48
C GLN A 218 4.61 6.92 0.93
N ARG A 219 5.61 6.30 0.29
CA ARG A 219 5.50 4.92 -0.22
C ARG A 219 5.33 3.93 0.91
N ALA A 220 6.14 4.05 1.97
CA ALA A 220 6.06 3.22 3.16
C ALA A 220 4.67 3.29 3.81
N ASP A 221 4.14 4.50 3.98
CA ASP A 221 2.79 4.71 4.52
C ASP A 221 1.71 4.10 3.63
N ASN A 222 1.84 4.22 2.31
CA ASN A 222 0.91 3.56 1.38
C ASN A 222 0.95 2.03 1.51
N ILE A 223 2.14 1.42 1.54
CA ILE A 223 2.29 -0.04 1.69
C ILE A 223 1.73 -0.46 3.05
N ALA A 224 2.19 0.17 4.14
CA ALA A 224 1.76 -0.15 5.51
C ALA A 224 0.24 -0.09 5.66
N GLN A 225 -0.40 1.01 5.26
CA GLN A 225 -1.86 1.13 5.36
C GLN A 225 -2.60 0.10 4.52
N THR A 226 -2.13 -0.17 3.31
CA THR A 226 -2.78 -1.12 2.39
C THR A 226 -2.68 -2.55 2.93
N GLU A 227 -1.48 -2.99 3.31
CA GLU A 227 -1.27 -4.35 3.78
C GLU A 227 -1.95 -4.62 5.14
N MET A 228 -1.90 -3.65 6.07
CA MET A 228 -2.58 -3.78 7.36
C MET A 228 -4.10 -3.80 7.20
N ALA A 229 -4.67 -2.93 6.36
CA ALA A 229 -6.10 -2.94 6.09
C ALA A 229 -6.55 -4.24 5.41
N TYR A 230 -5.72 -4.79 4.52
CA TYR A 230 -6.02 -6.05 3.85
C TYR A 230 -6.04 -7.22 4.85
N ALA A 231 -4.98 -7.35 5.65
CA ALA A 231 -4.90 -8.38 6.68
C ALA A 231 -6.05 -8.27 7.70
N TYR A 232 -6.40 -7.05 8.12
CA TYR A 232 -7.55 -6.83 9.01
C TYR A 232 -8.87 -7.28 8.40
N ASN A 233 -9.18 -6.83 7.18
CA ASN A 233 -10.41 -7.22 6.50
C ASN A 233 -10.45 -8.73 6.20
N LYS A 234 -9.30 -9.35 5.90
CA LYS A 234 -9.19 -10.79 5.74
C LYS A 234 -9.52 -11.54 7.03
N GLY A 235 -9.07 -11.05 8.18
CA GLY A 235 -9.44 -11.62 9.47
C GLY A 235 -10.94 -11.53 9.77
N ALA A 236 -11.56 -10.40 9.44
CA ALA A 236 -13.01 -10.23 9.59
C ALA A 236 -13.81 -11.21 8.71
N ASP A 237 -13.44 -11.35 7.43
CA ASP A 237 -14.06 -12.31 6.50
C ASP A 237 -13.91 -13.76 6.99
N GLU A 238 -12.68 -14.15 7.33
CA GLU A 238 -12.39 -15.53 7.74
C GLU A 238 -13.13 -15.92 9.03
N SER A 239 -13.22 -14.98 9.98
CA SER A 239 -13.94 -15.21 11.23
C SER A 239 -15.41 -15.56 11.01
N VAL A 240 -16.07 -14.82 10.12
CA VAL A 240 -17.46 -15.05 9.72
C VAL A 240 -17.62 -16.38 9.01
N ARG A 241 -16.71 -16.72 8.09
CA ARG A 241 -16.72 -18.05 7.41
C ARG A 241 -16.59 -19.19 8.42
N GLN A 242 -15.65 -19.09 9.35
CA GLN A 242 -15.46 -20.12 10.39
C GLN A 242 -16.66 -20.25 11.31
N ALA A 243 -17.32 -19.15 11.66
CA ALA A 243 -18.54 -19.19 12.46
C ALA A 243 -19.71 -19.87 11.71
N GLN A 244 -19.82 -19.67 10.39
CA GLN A 244 -20.77 -20.40 9.53
C GLN A 244 -20.43 -21.89 9.43
N GLU A 245 -19.14 -22.25 9.24
CA GLU A 245 -18.68 -23.64 9.21
C GLU A 245 -19.00 -24.39 10.52
N GLN A 246 -18.88 -23.68 11.65
CA GLN A 246 -19.22 -24.19 12.98
C GLN A 246 -20.72 -24.17 13.28
N LYS A 247 -21.56 -23.69 12.34
CA LYS A 247 -23.03 -23.60 12.49
C LYS A 247 -23.47 -22.73 13.67
N LEU A 248 -22.67 -21.72 14.02
CA LEU A 248 -22.98 -20.76 15.08
C LEU A 248 -23.81 -19.58 14.55
N ILE A 249 -23.68 -19.30 13.25
CA ILE A 249 -24.44 -18.29 12.51
C ILE A 249 -24.96 -18.90 11.21
N GLY A 250 -26.10 -18.41 10.74
CA GLY A 250 -26.75 -18.89 9.51
C GLY A 250 -26.22 -18.21 8.25
N GLU A 251 -27.11 -17.93 7.30
CA GLU A 251 -26.73 -17.32 6.03
C GLU A 251 -26.34 -15.86 6.23
N VAL A 252 -25.25 -15.44 5.58
CA VAL A 252 -24.67 -14.10 5.73
C VAL A 252 -24.56 -13.42 4.37
N ILE A 253 -24.88 -12.13 4.33
CA ILE A 253 -24.56 -11.23 3.22
C ILE A 253 -23.46 -10.24 3.62
N LYS A 254 -22.73 -9.74 2.63
CA LYS A 254 -21.69 -8.71 2.76
C LYS A 254 -22.25 -7.38 2.29
N ARG A 255 -22.11 -6.33 3.11
CA ARG A 255 -22.40 -4.95 2.72
C ARG A 255 -21.12 -4.11 2.73
N TRP A 256 -20.78 -3.47 1.62
CA TRP A 256 -19.61 -2.61 1.57
C TRP A 256 -19.85 -1.29 2.31
N SER A 257 -18.93 -0.94 3.21
CA SER A 257 -18.93 0.29 3.99
C SER A 257 -17.68 1.11 3.70
N THR A 258 -17.84 2.32 3.16
CA THR A 258 -16.75 3.26 2.91
C THR A 258 -16.48 4.13 4.13
N SER A 259 -15.25 4.66 4.27
CA SER A 259 -14.91 5.61 5.34
C SER A 259 -15.86 6.82 5.39
N GLY A 260 -16.56 7.10 4.29
CA GLY A 260 -17.64 8.07 4.15
C GLY A 260 -17.22 9.53 4.40
N ASP A 261 -15.92 9.79 4.33
CA ASP A 261 -15.31 11.12 4.35
C ASP A 261 -15.19 11.69 2.91
N ASP A 262 -14.70 12.93 2.80
CA ASP A 262 -14.54 13.59 1.51
C ASP A 262 -13.35 13.02 0.68
N MET A 263 -12.55 12.11 1.27
CA MET A 263 -11.41 11.43 0.65
C MET A 263 -11.82 10.10 -0.02
N VAL A 264 -13.07 9.66 0.13
CA VAL A 264 -13.59 8.47 -0.57
C VAL A 264 -13.55 8.70 -2.10
N CYS A 265 -12.81 7.85 -2.79
CA CYS A 265 -12.69 7.91 -4.25
C CYS A 265 -14.00 7.50 -4.95
N SER A 266 -14.13 7.79 -6.25
CA SER A 266 -15.34 7.44 -7.02
C SER A 266 -15.63 5.95 -7.05
N LEU A 267 -14.60 5.10 -7.06
CA LEU A 267 -14.75 3.64 -7.00
C LEU A 267 -15.39 3.21 -5.68
N CYS A 268 -14.78 3.54 -4.55
CA CYS A 268 -15.33 3.21 -3.23
C CYS A 268 -16.72 3.81 -3.02
N SER A 269 -16.95 5.07 -3.43
CA SER A 269 -18.26 5.70 -3.34
C SER A 269 -19.35 4.95 -4.12
N SER A 270 -18.99 4.25 -5.21
CA SER A 270 -19.94 3.44 -5.98
C SER A 270 -20.32 2.13 -5.29
N LEU A 271 -19.46 1.65 -4.37
CA LEU A 271 -19.67 0.43 -3.60
C LEU A 271 -20.45 0.67 -2.30
N GLU A 272 -20.53 1.91 -1.80
CA GLU A 272 -21.24 2.22 -0.55
C GLU A 272 -22.66 1.63 -0.51
N GLY A 273 -22.88 0.74 0.47
CA GLY A 273 -24.15 0.08 0.72
C GLY A 273 -24.50 -1.05 -0.26
N VAL A 274 -23.59 -1.42 -1.18
CA VAL A 274 -23.80 -2.58 -2.06
C VAL A 274 -23.79 -3.84 -1.21
N GLU A 275 -24.84 -4.65 -1.37
CA GLU A 275 -25.03 -5.94 -0.71
C GLU A 275 -24.86 -7.08 -1.71
N ILE A 276 -24.09 -8.09 -1.34
CA ILE A 276 -23.85 -9.30 -2.13
C ILE A 276 -23.80 -10.51 -1.19
N GLY A 277 -23.97 -11.72 -1.74
CA GLY A 277 -23.80 -12.96 -0.98
C GLY A 277 -22.36 -13.13 -0.43
N MET A 278 -22.18 -13.98 0.59
CA MET A 278 -20.87 -14.21 1.23
C MET A 278 -19.77 -14.61 0.23
N ASP A 279 -20.11 -15.44 -0.76
CA ASP A 279 -19.21 -15.97 -1.78
C ASP A 279 -19.24 -15.18 -3.09
N GLU A 280 -20.07 -14.14 -3.16
CA GLU A 280 -20.13 -13.27 -4.32
C GLU A 280 -19.03 -12.20 -4.29
N GLU A 281 -18.72 -11.66 -5.46
CA GLU A 281 -17.67 -10.66 -5.67
C GLU A 281 -18.26 -9.27 -5.93
N PHE A 282 -17.60 -8.23 -5.39
CA PHE A 282 -17.97 -6.84 -5.65
C PHE A 282 -17.56 -6.44 -7.06
N SER A 283 -18.52 -5.93 -7.85
CA SER A 283 -18.22 -5.47 -9.22
C SER A 283 -17.49 -4.12 -9.22
N PHE A 284 -16.17 -4.16 -9.40
CA PHE A 284 -15.37 -2.95 -9.61
C PHE A 284 -15.54 -2.40 -11.04
N LYS A 285 -16.53 -1.53 -11.28
CA LYS A 285 -16.69 -0.84 -12.57
C LYS A 285 -15.89 0.48 -12.58
N GLY A 286 -14.65 0.47 -13.11
CA GLY A 286 -13.85 1.69 -13.38
C GLY A 286 -12.36 1.62 -13.03
N ILE A 287 -11.56 2.51 -13.66
CA ILE A 287 -10.08 2.57 -13.84
C ILE A 287 -9.22 2.26 -12.59
N GLY A 288 -8.21 1.39 -12.75
CA GLY A 288 -7.00 1.33 -11.92
C GLY A 288 -6.64 -0.07 -11.41
N THR A 289 -5.34 -0.37 -11.29
CA THR A 289 -4.75 -1.66 -10.89
C THR A 289 -5.45 -2.25 -9.65
N LYS A 290 -6.11 -3.40 -9.83
CA LYS A 290 -6.71 -4.17 -8.73
C LYS A 290 -5.62 -4.54 -7.72
N VAL A 291 -5.86 -4.29 -6.43
CA VAL A 291 -4.93 -4.66 -5.36
C VAL A 291 -5.23 -6.05 -4.82
N THR A 292 -6.47 -6.53 -4.93
CA THR A 292 -6.96 -7.74 -4.25
C THR A 292 -7.93 -8.55 -5.10
N THR A 293 -8.30 -9.72 -4.57
CA THR A 293 -9.47 -10.48 -5.02
C THR A 293 -10.75 -9.67 -4.78
N ASP A 294 -11.78 -9.90 -5.59
CA ASP A 294 -13.01 -9.10 -5.60
C ASP A 294 -13.93 -9.36 -4.38
N LEU A 295 -13.40 -9.93 -3.29
CA LEU A 295 -14.17 -10.40 -2.13
C LEU A 295 -14.19 -9.44 -0.93
N THR A 296 -13.08 -8.72 -0.67
CA THR A 296 -12.92 -7.84 0.49
C THR A 296 -12.03 -6.62 0.18
N PRO A 297 -12.12 -5.51 0.94
CA PRO A 297 -11.17 -4.41 0.86
C PRO A 297 -9.74 -4.85 1.21
N PRO A 298 -8.69 -4.16 0.72
CA PRO A 298 -8.71 -2.87 0.02
C PRO A 298 -8.91 -2.97 -1.50
N ALA A 299 -9.82 -2.16 -2.07
CA ALA A 299 -9.98 -2.07 -3.54
C ALA A 299 -8.79 -1.41 -4.27
N HIS A 300 -8.03 -0.58 -3.58
CA HIS A 300 -6.90 0.20 -4.12
C HIS A 300 -5.93 0.57 -2.99
N PRO A 301 -4.71 1.05 -3.30
CA PRO A 301 -3.79 1.48 -2.24
C PRO A 301 -4.41 2.56 -1.36
N ARG A 302 -4.16 2.49 -0.04
CA ARG A 302 -4.77 3.33 1.01
C ARG A 302 -6.30 3.25 1.12
N CYS A 303 -6.94 2.20 0.61
CA CYS A 303 -8.37 2.01 0.84
C CYS A 303 -8.60 1.71 2.33
N ALA A 304 -9.45 2.52 2.97
CA ALA A 304 -9.87 2.36 4.37
C ALA A 304 -11.35 1.94 4.47
N CYS A 305 -11.83 1.18 3.49
CA CYS A 305 -13.18 0.60 3.51
C CYS A 305 -13.19 -0.68 4.34
N ALA A 306 -14.39 -1.08 4.77
CA ALA A 306 -14.65 -2.32 5.49
C ALA A 306 -15.91 -3.01 4.95
N ILE A 307 -16.11 -4.27 5.31
CA ILE A 307 -17.34 -5.01 5.06
C ILE A 307 -18.13 -5.13 6.36
N GLU A 308 -19.43 -4.88 6.29
CA GLU A 308 -20.40 -5.30 7.28
C GLU A 308 -20.95 -6.68 6.88
N TYR A 309 -20.89 -7.64 7.81
CA TYR A 309 -21.45 -8.98 7.62
C TYR A 309 -22.78 -9.08 8.37
N ILE A 310 -23.84 -9.48 7.67
CA ILE A 310 -25.23 -9.42 8.16
C ILE A 310 -25.85 -10.83 8.04
N GLU A 311 -26.27 -11.41 9.17
CA GLU A 311 -27.04 -12.67 9.20
C GLU A 311 -28.46 -12.40 8.66
N VAL A 312 -28.82 -13.01 7.52
CA VAL A 312 -30.13 -12.83 6.86
C VAL A 312 -31.11 -13.95 7.16
N THR A 313 -30.62 -15.14 7.49
CA THR A 313 -31.42 -16.22 8.03
C THR A 313 -30.72 -16.81 9.25
N PRO A 314 -31.34 -16.78 10.45
CA PRO A 314 -30.77 -17.46 11.61
C PRO A 314 -30.63 -18.97 11.34
N ASP A 315 -29.54 -19.59 11.77
CA ASP A 315 -29.42 -21.05 11.67
C ASP A 315 -30.63 -21.70 12.37
N LYS A 316 -31.34 -22.57 11.62
CA LYS A 316 -32.52 -23.31 12.09
C LYS A 316 -32.20 -24.22 13.29
N ASN A 317 -30.93 -24.43 13.61
CA ASN A 317 -30.46 -25.24 14.72
C ASN A 317 -30.04 -24.44 15.97
N LYS A 318 -30.23 -23.11 16.02
CA LYS A 318 -30.10 -22.33 17.28
C LYS A 318 -31.12 -22.88 18.30
N LYS A 319 -30.65 -23.73 19.21
CA LYS A 319 -31.40 -24.20 20.39
C LYS A 319 -31.23 -23.21 21.53
#